data_AF-A0A1C4CWW7-F1
#
_entry.id   AF-A0A1C4CWW7-F1
#
_cell.length_a   1.000
_cell.length_b   1.000
_cell.length_c   1.000
_cell.angle_alpha   90.00
_cell.angle_beta   90.00
_cell.angle_gamma   90.00
#
_symmetry.space_group_name_H-M   'P 1'
#
loop_
_entity.id
_entity.type
_entity.pdbx_description
1 polymer ?
#
loop_
_entity_poly.entity_id
_entity_poly.type
_entity_poly.pdbx_seq_one_letter_code
_entity_poly.pdbx_strand_id
1 'polypeptide(L)'
;MLLLRAKTATIDNITFFADDSDENQFWYMPGDIHLAEREGNPIFTLIKYTGDGADQQGGYINFEVDTSIPESDLKSAFRAYLSKLKVTPPNPLLQQVPYDNGTVNFFVLDAQNANGKLVSAQSPSLFAKNSAIFSAKLTPEQAVILEAAFSEMQAPAAVAYNLTYTGITPALKVEVEGKFENIYQEFDTKFGANIPIPIETPASFWLGFDSVMQKLQQEQKLIIKVTESMPGEEAAKEKEWALEFVKGEILKSFFTASLKPNEDKNTQAKSASDSILDALFASGKSEDGKEGKGGLLPCASLEIKLVRREETKTLNFTYTSSKAITQSAVPQNFIGSKLLRVKKEKPYFREVNVNDPFFQKIKLEVLGPDGFNQYGLKAATVAVKYNNNIYTPDAFTSDNGKWEKEIARSKNTQELFQIDSEFAFKSAAVSGWEGSTSYHPASRSASTMVNLDPTEVLTFNQIRIKPDKKFPWDDYNEVVVELRYQDDEQTIKSKKFTFSEDEPQMQIFKYRCLTEKPWTINYTITYYLLNGKTRLFKGEENPPAIIISPFKEENA
;
A
#
# COMPACT_ATOMS: atom_id res chain seq x y z
N MET A 1 -20.39 11.22 -37.83
CA MET A 1 -19.70 11.72 -36.61
C MET A 1 -20.67 12.57 -35.80
N LEU A 2 -20.49 12.63 -34.48
CA LEU A 2 -21.39 13.43 -33.64
C LEU A 2 -21.30 14.93 -33.97
N LEU A 3 -22.46 15.55 -34.24
CA LEU A 3 -22.59 16.96 -34.59
C LEU A 3 -22.73 17.80 -33.32
N LEU A 4 -21.75 18.66 -33.09
CA LEU A 4 -21.71 19.54 -31.94
C LEU A 4 -22.52 20.82 -32.20
N ARG A 5 -23.16 21.33 -31.14
CA ARG A 5 -23.90 22.61 -31.10
C ARG A 5 -25.21 22.58 -31.89
N ALA A 6 -25.17 22.33 -33.19
CA ALA A 6 -26.39 22.21 -33.99
C ALA A 6 -27.14 20.93 -33.61
N LYS A 7 -28.48 21.02 -33.60
CA LYS A 7 -29.37 19.90 -33.23
C LYS A 7 -28.98 19.22 -31.91
N THR A 8 -28.30 19.93 -31.01
CA THR A 8 -27.90 19.43 -29.68
C THR A 8 -28.89 19.91 -28.64
N ALA A 9 -29.35 19.02 -27.76
CA ALA A 9 -30.17 19.42 -26.62
C ALA A 9 -30.05 18.45 -25.45
N THR A 10 -30.13 19.00 -24.24
CA THR A 10 -30.24 18.22 -23.00
C THR A 10 -31.70 18.10 -22.58
N ILE A 11 -32.15 16.88 -22.32
CA ILE A 11 -33.48 16.53 -21.83
C ILE A 11 -33.30 15.56 -20.66
N ASP A 12 -33.92 15.83 -19.52
CA ASP A 12 -33.84 14.97 -18.32
C ASP A 12 -32.40 14.58 -17.93
N ASN A 13 -31.48 15.55 -17.97
CA ASN A 13 -30.04 15.37 -17.72
C ASN A 13 -29.32 14.41 -18.71
N ILE A 14 -29.89 14.15 -19.87
CA ILE A 14 -29.29 13.38 -20.96
C ILE A 14 -29.06 14.33 -22.13
N THR A 15 -27.82 14.45 -22.60
CA THR A 15 -27.49 15.30 -23.74
C THR A 15 -27.52 14.50 -25.02
N PHE A 16 -28.30 14.95 -26.00
CA PHE A 16 -28.46 14.31 -27.30
C PHE A 16 -27.80 15.14 -28.41
N PHE A 17 -27.22 14.46 -29.38
CA PHE A 17 -26.60 15.02 -30.57
C PHE A 17 -27.14 14.31 -31.81
N ALA A 18 -27.24 15.02 -32.93
CA ALA A 18 -27.43 14.40 -34.23
C ALA A 18 -26.07 13.92 -34.78
N ASP A 19 -26.07 13.04 -35.78
CA ASP A 19 -24.90 12.81 -36.62
C ASP A 19 -24.76 13.91 -37.68
N ASP A 20 -23.53 14.20 -38.10
CA ASP A 20 -23.24 15.20 -39.12
C ASP A 20 -23.60 14.73 -40.54
N SER A 21 -23.67 13.42 -40.76
CA SER A 21 -23.80 12.81 -42.08
C SER A 21 -25.03 11.92 -42.24
N ASP A 22 -25.44 11.20 -41.19
CA ASP A 22 -26.59 10.31 -41.21
C ASP A 22 -27.77 10.90 -40.42
N GLU A 23 -28.83 11.30 -41.13
CA GLU A 23 -30.03 11.90 -40.54
C GLU A 23 -30.82 10.95 -39.62
N ASN A 24 -30.53 9.65 -39.65
CA ASN A 24 -31.12 8.66 -38.76
C ASN A 24 -30.24 8.33 -37.56
N GLN A 25 -28.97 8.74 -37.53
CA GLN A 25 -28.06 8.44 -36.42
C GLN A 25 -28.07 9.56 -35.38
N PHE A 26 -28.21 9.15 -34.12
CA PHE A 26 -28.23 10.04 -32.96
C PHE A 26 -27.31 9.52 -31.87
N TRP A 27 -26.75 10.44 -31.10
CA TRP A 27 -25.83 10.16 -30.01
C TRP A 27 -26.43 10.66 -28.69
N TYR A 28 -26.23 9.91 -27.60
CA TYR A 28 -26.59 10.37 -26.25
C TYR A 28 -25.40 10.33 -25.30
N MET A 29 -25.42 11.24 -24.33
CA MET A 29 -24.44 11.36 -23.27
C MET A 29 -25.18 11.46 -21.92
N PRO A 30 -25.00 10.48 -21.03
CA PRO A 30 -25.53 10.55 -19.66
C PRO A 30 -24.93 11.71 -18.87
N GLY A 31 -25.75 12.42 -18.09
CA GLY A 31 -25.30 13.47 -17.17
C GLY A 31 -25.09 13.00 -15.72
N ASP A 32 -25.70 11.89 -15.33
CA ASP A 32 -25.60 11.31 -13.99
C ASP A 32 -24.82 9.98 -13.98
N ILE A 33 -24.45 9.58 -12.77
CA ILE A 33 -23.89 8.25 -12.47
C ILE A 33 -24.70 7.58 -11.36
N HIS A 34 -24.64 6.25 -11.34
CA HIS A 34 -25.32 5.43 -10.34
C HIS A 34 -24.38 4.30 -9.87
N LEU A 35 -24.73 3.67 -8.74
CA LEU A 35 -24.12 2.40 -8.38
C LEU A 35 -24.53 1.36 -9.43
N ALA A 36 -23.56 0.61 -9.92
CA ALA A 36 -23.83 -0.50 -10.81
C ALA A 36 -24.64 -1.57 -10.06
N GLU A 37 -25.58 -2.20 -10.77
CA GLU A 37 -26.43 -3.25 -10.22
C GLU A 37 -26.13 -4.58 -10.92
N ARG A 38 -26.12 -5.68 -10.15
CA ARG A 38 -26.08 -7.05 -10.65
C ARG A 38 -27.31 -7.79 -10.13
N GLU A 39 -28.14 -8.31 -11.03
CA GLU A 39 -29.38 -9.03 -10.67
C GLU A 39 -30.31 -8.19 -9.77
N GLY A 40 -30.36 -6.87 -9.99
CA GLY A 40 -31.17 -5.92 -9.22
C GLY A 40 -30.59 -5.54 -7.86
N ASN A 41 -29.38 -5.99 -7.53
CA ASN A 41 -28.68 -5.64 -6.29
C ASN A 41 -27.49 -4.71 -6.57
N PRO A 42 -27.34 -3.59 -5.84
CA PRO A 42 -26.19 -2.71 -5.98
C PRO A 42 -24.86 -3.42 -5.69
N ILE A 43 -23.82 -3.12 -6.48
CA ILE A 43 -22.47 -3.62 -6.26
C ILE A 43 -21.79 -2.70 -5.25
N PHE A 44 -21.95 -3.03 -3.97
CA PHE A 44 -21.40 -2.27 -2.86
C PHE A 44 -21.04 -3.18 -1.67
N THR A 45 -19.96 -2.87 -0.96
CA THR A 45 -19.60 -3.50 0.31
C THR A 45 -18.74 -2.55 1.14
N LEU A 46 -19.12 -2.35 2.39
CA LEU A 46 -18.32 -1.70 3.43
C LEU A 46 -18.02 -2.71 4.55
N ILE A 47 -16.74 -2.96 4.79
CA ILE A 47 -16.27 -3.78 5.90
C ILE A 47 -15.63 -2.83 6.91
N LYS A 48 -16.20 -2.73 8.11
CA LYS A 48 -15.53 -2.10 9.26
C LYS A 48 -14.78 -3.17 10.04
N TYR A 49 -13.56 -2.86 10.43
CA TYR A 49 -12.78 -3.77 11.25
C TYR A 49 -12.17 -3.07 12.46
N THR A 50 -12.07 -3.81 13.55
CA THR A 50 -11.48 -3.36 14.81
C THR A 50 -10.56 -4.44 15.38
N GLY A 51 -9.57 -4.02 16.16
CA GLY A 51 -8.59 -4.86 16.83
C GLY A 51 -7.89 -4.09 17.94
N ASP A 52 -7.02 -4.78 18.66
CA ASP A 52 -6.34 -4.23 19.84
C ASP A 52 -5.19 -3.27 19.46
N GLY A 53 -4.64 -3.39 18.26
CA GLY A 53 -3.55 -2.55 17.77
C GLY A 53 -4.02 -1.24 17.11
N ALA A 54 -3.17 -0.20 17.14
CA ALA A 54 -3.46 1.10 16.53
C ALA A 54 -3.75 1.02 15.02
N ASP A 55 -3.06 0.14 14.29
CA ASP A 55 -3.28 -0.07 12.84
C ASP A 55 -4.36 -1.14 12.51
N GLN A 56 -4.98 -1.72 13.54
CA GLN A 56 -5.97 -2.79 13.43
C GLN A 56 -7.41 -2.27 13.46
N GLN A 57 -7.58 -0.97 13.20
CA GLN A 57 -8.86 -0.31 13.12
C GLN A 57 -9.00 0.36 11.75
N GLY A 58 -10.21 0.40 11.21
CA GLY A 58 -10.48 1.06 9.93
C GLY A 58 -11.61 0.39 9.15
N GLY A 59 -11.55 0.55 7.83
CA GLY A 59 -12.49 -0.13 6.96
C GLY A 59 -11.94 -0.46 5.58
N TYR A 60 -12.72 -1.22 4.83
CA TYR A 60 -12.52 -1.47 3.41
C TYR A 60 -13.84 -1.23 2.69
N ILE A 61 -13.79 -0.44 1.62
CA ILE A 61 -14.95 -0.20 0.76
C ILE A 61 -14.67 -0.77 -0.63
N ASN A 62 -15.66 -1.45 -1.20
CA ASN A 62 -15.67 -1.92 -2.57
C ASN A 62 -17.01 -1.54 -3.20
N PHE A 63 -16.99 -0.89 -4.37
CA PHE A 63 -18.21 -0.60 -5.09
C PHE A 63 -17.94 -0.38 -6.58
N GLU A 64 -18.97 -0.47 -7.39
CA GLU A 64 -18.92 -0.17 -8.82
C GLU A 64 -19.95 0.93 -9.14
N VAL A 65 -19.56 1.85 -10.02
CA VAL A 65 -20.42 2.91 -10.54
C VAL A 65 -20.40 2.89 -12.06
N ASP A 66 -21.51 3.29 -12.68
CA ASP A 66 -21.61 3.39 -14.13
C ASP A 66 -22.50 4.58 -14.55
N THR A 67 -22.54 4.83 -15.86
CA THR A 67 -23.33 5.89 -16.51
C THR A 67 -24.62 5.35 -17.13
N SER A 68 -25.11 4.19 -16.68
CA SER A 68 -26.27 3.55 -17.30
C SER A 68 -27.56 4.32 -17.04
N ILE A 69 -28.40 4.39 -18.06
CA ILE A 69 -29.72 5.04 -18.01
C ILE A 69 -30.78 3.93 -18.16
N PRO A 70 -31.84 3.92 -17.32
CA PRO A 70 -32.97 3.01 -17.53
C PRO A 70 -33.56 3.17 -18.94
N GLU A 71 -33.83 2.05 -19.62
CA GLU A 71 -34.25 2.07 -21.03
C GLU A 71 -35.56 2.83 -21.25
N SER A 72 -36.47 2.81 -20.27
CA SER A 72 -37.71 3.61 -20.29
C SER A 72 -37.43 5.11 -20.38
N ASP A 73 -36.46 5.57 -19.58
CA ASP A 73 -36.17 6.98 -19.38
C ASP A 73 -35.42 7.51 -20.61
N LEU A 74 -34.46 6.73 -21.10
CA LEU A 74 -33.75 7.03 -22.35
C LEU A 74 -34.73 7.14 -23.54
N LYS A 75 -35.65 6.19 -23.69
CA LYS A 75 -36.66 6.22 -24.77
C LYS A 75 -37.62 7.40 -24.64
N SER A 76 -37.99 7.80 -23.41
CA SER A 76 -38.86 8.94 -23.17
C SER A 76 -38.15 10.26 -23.52
N ALA A 77 -36.95 10.46 -22.97
CA ALA A 77 -36.13 11.65 -23.22
C ALA A 77 -35.78 11.80 -24.71
N PHE A 78 -35.47 10.69 -25.39
CA PHE A 78 -35.17 10.71 -26.83
C PHE A 78 -36.38 11.13 -27.68
N ARG A 79 -37.60 10.69 -27.35
CA ARG A 79 -38.82 11.16 -28.03
C ARG A 79 -39.05 12.65 -27.83
N ALA A 80 -38.84 13.15 -26.62
CA ALA A 80 -38.94 14.58 -26.32
C ALA A 80 -37.89 15.40 -27.08
N TYR A 81 -36.67 14.87 -27.22
CA TYR A 81 -35.61 15.45 -28.04
C TYR A 81 -36.01 15.55 -29.51
N LEU A 82 -36.49 14.47 -30.14
CA LEU A 82 -36.94 14.48 -31.54
C LEU A 82 -38.10 15.46 -31.74
N SER A 83 -39.05 15.50 -30.81
CA SER A 83 -40.17 16.46 -30.82
C SER A 83 -39.68 17.91 -30.73
N LYS A 84 -38.64 18.18 -29.92
CA LYS A 84 -38.04 19.51 -29.80
C LYS A 84 -37.35 19.96 -31.08
N LEU A 85 -36.69 19.04 -31.77
CA LEU A 85 -36.09 19.28 -33.09
C LEU A 85 -37.10 19.33 -34.23
N LYS A 86 -38.36 18.95 -33.99
CA LYS A 86 -39.42 18.87 -35.00
C LYS A 86 -39.04 17.94 -36.17
N VAL A 87 -38.34 16.85 -35.88
CA VAL A 87 -37.91 15.84 -36.86
C VAL A 87 -38.59 14.49 -36.60
N THR A 88 -38.86 13.74 -37.66
CA THR A 88 -39.47 12.40 -37.58
C THR A 88 -38.67 11.40 -38.45
N PRO A 89 -37.49 10.98 -38.00
CA PRO A 89 -36.65 10.04 -38.74
C PRO A 89 -37.36 8.68 -38.89
N PRO A 90 -37.33 8.03 -40.08
CA PRO A 90 -38.02 6.76 -40.32
C PRO A 90 -37.50 5.59 -39.48
N ASN A 91 -36.20 5.57 -39.14
CA ASN A 91 -35.62 4.53 -38.28
C ASN A 91 -34.44 5.09 -37.46
N PRO A 92 -34.71 5.85 -36.38
CA PRO A 92 -33.66 6.48 -35.61
C PRO A 92 -32.79 5.44 -34.89
N LEU A 93 -31.49 5.48 -35.16
CA LEU A 93 -30.45 4.76 -34.43
C LEU A 93 -29.94 5.66 -33.31
N LEU A 94 -29.91 5.13 -32.08
CA LEU A 94 -29.44 5.84 -30.91
C LEU A 94 -28.25 5.08 -30.30
N GLN A 95 -27.10 5.73 -30.22
CA GLN A 95 -25.88 5.18 -29.63
C GLN A 95 -25.30 6.13 -28.59
N GLN A 96 -24.51 5.59 -27.65
CA GLN A 96 -23.80 6.44 -26.71
C GLN A 96 -22.64 7.15 -27.41
N VAL A 97 -22.34 8.38 -26.98
CA VAL A 97 -21.16 9.12 -27.44
C VAL A 97 -19.89 8.27 -27.22
N PRO A 98 -19.05 8.09 -28.26
CA PRO A 98 -17.75 7.45 -28.09
C PRO A 98 -16.81 8.41 -27.34
N TYR A 99 -16.18 7.91 -26.28
CA TYR A 99 -15.22 8.68 -25.49
C TYR A 99 -13.79 8.36 -25.92
N ASP A 100 -12.97 9.40 -26.08
CA ASP A 100 -11.57 9.29 -26.48
C ASP A 100 -10.66 8.94 -25.30
N ASN A 101 -11.01 9.45 -24.11
CA ASN A 101 -10.25 9.24 -22.87
C ASN A 101 -11.17 9.49 -21.66
N GLY A 102 -10.77 9.01 -20.48
CA GLY A 102 -11.42 9.41 -19.26
C GLY A 102 -10.77 8.93 -17.97
N THR A 103 -11.11 9.62 -16.87
CA THR A 103 -10.72 9.30 -15.49
C THR A 103 -11.93 9.31 -14.57
N VAL A 104 -11.86 8.61 -13.44
CA VAL A 104 -12.93 8.63 -12.43
C VAL A 104 -12.32 8.80 -11.05
N ASN A 105 -12.85 9.74 -10.28
CA ASN A 105 -12.34 10.07 -8.96
C ASN A 105 -13.40 9.86 -7.90
N PHE A 106 -13.01 9.24 -6.78
CA PHE A 106 -13.83 9.07 -5.59
C PHE A 106 -13.29 9.96 -4.47
N PHE A 107 -14.20 10.70 -3.83
CA PHE A 107 -13.90 11.68 -2.80
C PHE A 107 -14.63 11.29 -1.52
N VAL A 108 -13.88 11.18 -0.42
CA VAL A 108 -14.43 10.97 0.93
C VAL A 108 -14.15 12.20 1.77
N LEU A 109 -15.17 12.73 2.43
CA LEU A 109 -15.03 13.85 3.38
C LEU A 109 -14.11 13.46 4.55
N ASP A 110 -13.17 14.35 4.89
CA ASP A 110 -12.36 14.26 6.10
C ASP A 110 -12.94 15.21 7.15
N ALA A 111 -13.34 14.67 8.31
CA ALA A 111 -13.98 15.41 9.39
C ALA A 111 -13.06 16.43 10.08
N GLN A 112 -11.72 16.31 9.97
CA GLN A 112 -10.81 17.16 10.74
C GLN A 112 -10.21 18.35 9.98
N ASN A 113 -10.04 18.26 8.66
CA ASN A 113 -9.23 19.25 7.92
C ASN A 113 -9.91 19.89 6.70
N ALA A 114 -11.21 19.67 6.46
CA ALA A 114 -11.92 20.26 5.32
C ALA A 114 -11.19 20.06 3.96
N ASN A 115 -10.36 19.01 3.86
CA ASN A 115 -9.66 18.58 2.66
C ASN A 115 -10.11 17.14 2.42
N GLY A 116 -11.07 16.91 1.53
CA GLY A 116 -11.47 15.54 1.20
C GLY A 116 -10.29 14.81 0.54
N LYS A 117 -9.99 13.62 1.04
CA LYS A 117 -8.83 12.86 0.58
C LYS A 117 -9.22 12.11 -0.70
N LEU A 118 -8.51 12.40 -1.79
CA LEU A 118 -8.70 11.75 -3.07
C LEU A 118 -8.38 10.26 -2.97
N VAL A 119 -9.35 9.43 -3.34
CA VAL A 119 -9.18 8.01 -3.60
C VAL A 119 -9.45 7.83 -5.10
N SER A 120 -8.40 7.86 -5.93
CA SER A 120 -8.53 7.93 -7.39
C SER A 120 -8.56 6.54 -8.05
N ALA A 121 -9.36 6.39 -9.12
CA ALA A 121 -9.34 5.23 -10.01
C ALA A 121 -8.80 5.63 -11.40
N GLN A 122 -7.98 4.74 -11.99
CA GLN A 122 -7.05 5.08 -13.07
C GLN A 122 -7.69 5.24 -14.47
N SER A 123 -8.85 4.64 -14.77
CA SER A 123 -9.66 4.91 -16.00
C SER A 123 -10.99 4.12 -15.96
N PRO A 124 -12.14 4.66 -16.41
CA PRO A 124 -13.36 3.87 -16.61
C PRO A 124 -13.24 2.97 -17.85
N SER A 125 -14.21 2.08 -18.07
CA SER A 125 -14.19 1.20 -19.26
C SER A 125 -14.19 1.94 -20.60
N LEU A 126 -14.72 3.17 -20.68
CA LEU A 126 -14.85 3.97 -21.92
C LEU A 126 -15.69 3.32 -23.03
N PHE A 127 -16.38 2.21 -22.72
CA PHE A 127 -17.33 1.54 -23.61
C PHE A 127 -18.58 1.12 -22.82
N ALA A 128 -19.65 0.80 -23.54
CA ALA A 128 -20.93 0.39 -22.97
C ALA A 128 -21.41 1.39 -21.91
N LYS A 129 -21.43 1.00 -20.62
CA LYS A 129 -21.95 1.82 -19.53
C LYS A 129 -20.88 2.69 -18.84
N ASN A 130 -19.64 2.70 -19.33
CA ASN A 130 -18.50 3.36 -18.69
C ASN A 130 -18.31 2.97 -17.23
N SER A 131 -18.46 1.69 -16.87
CA SER A 131 -18.29 1.29 -15.48
C SER A 131 -16.88 1.56 -14.94
N ALA A 132 -16.82 1.86 -13.64
CA ALA A 132 -15.60 2.04 -12.86
C ALA A 132 -15.74 1.35 -11.49
N ILE A 133 -14.72 0.60 -11.11
CA ILE A 133 -14.67 -0.16 -9.85
C ILE A 133 -13.72 0.52 -8.88
N PHE A 134 -14.18 0.69 -7.64
CA PHE A 134 -13.40 1.27 -6.55
C PHE A 134 -13.15 0.22 -5.47
N SER A 135 -11.91 0.14 -5.01
CA SER A 135 -11.50 -0.63 -3.85
C SER A 135 -10.51 0.20 -3.03
N ALA A 136 -10.83 0.46 -1.76
CA ALA A 136 -10.01 1.33 -0.93
C ALA A 136 -9.98 0.89 0.54
N LYS A 137 -8.79 1.01 1.15
CA LYS A 137 -8.62 0.98 2.60
C LYS A 137 -9.01 2.35 3.17
N LEU A 138 -9.81 2.31 4.23
CA LEU A 138 -10.32 3.48 4.94
C LEU A 138 -9.65 3.60 6.31
N THR A 139 -9.38 4.83 6.73
CA THR A 139 -9.04 5.12 8.13
C THR A 139 -10.26 4.88 9.03
N PRO A 140 -10.08 4.78 10.36
CA PRO A 140 -11.21 4.68 11.31
C PRO A 140 -12.25 5.78 11.10
N GLU A 141 -11.82 7.02 10.90
CA GLU A 141 -12.69 8.18 10.69
C GLU A 141 -13.47 8.05 9.38
N GLN A 142 -12.78 7.72 8.29
CA GLN A 142 -13.42 7.53 6.97
C GLN A 142 -14.44 6.39 6.98
N ALA A 143 -14.16 5.31 7.72
CA ALA A 143 -15.07 4.18 7.85
C ALA A 143 -16.35 4.55 8.60
N VAL A 144 -16.26 5.39 9.63
CA VAL A 144 -17.42 5.94 10.36
C VAL A 144 -18.22 6.91 9.48
N ILE A 145 -17.54 7.80 8.75
CA ILE A 145 -18.17 8.76 7.82
C ILE A 145 -18.94 8.02 6.71
N LEU A 146 -18.35 6.98 6.12
CA LEU A 146 -19.02 6.19 5.08
C LEU A 146 -20.11 5.26 5.63
N GLU A 147 -20.03 4.84 6.89
CA GLU A 147 -21.13 4.14 7.55
C GLU A 147 -22.36 5.05 7.74
N ALA A 148 -22.15 6.35 8.01
CA ALA A 148 -23.24 7.32 8.09
C ALA A 148 -24.03 7.43 6.77
N ALA A 149 -23.41 7.11 5.63
CA ALA A 149 -24.06 7.09 4.31
C ALA A 149 -25.30 6.17 4.26
N PHE A 150 -25.36 5.13 5.11
CA PHE A 150 -26.49 4.22 5.19
C PHE A 150 -27.72 4.83 5.88
N SER A 151 -27.53 5.86 6.71
CA SER A 151 -28.57 6.43 7.58
C SER A 151 -28.91 7.88 7.24
N GLU A 152 -27.95 8.66 6.73
CA GLU A 152 -28.11 10.08 6.46
C GLU A 152 -28.61 10.36 5.04
N MET A 153 -29.45 11.39 4.90
CA MET A 153 -29.88 11.92 3.60
C MET A 153 -28.76 12.73 2.92
N GLN A 154 -27.81 13.26 3.69
CA GLN A 154 -26.63 13.97 3.20
C GLN A 154 -25.55 12.97 2.76
N ALA A 155 -24.79 13.35 1.73
CA ALA A 155 -23.88 12.44 1.06
C ALA A 155 -22.43 12.61 1.55
N PRO A 156 -21.88 11.64 2.30
CA PRO A 156 -20.54 11.74 2.85
C PRO A 156 -19.41 11.57 1.82
N ALA A 157 -19.75 11.17 0.59
CA ALA A 157 -18.78 10.93 -0.47
C ALA A 157 -19.35 11.25 -1.85
N ALA A 158 -18.46 11.48 -2.82
CA ALA A 158 -18.83 11.80 -4.21
C ALA A 158 -17.96 11.02 -5.20
N VAL A 159 -18.52 10.75 -6.38
CA VAL A 159 -17.78 10.23 -7.52
C VAL A 159 -17.98 11.16 -8.70
N ALA A 160 -16.91 11.42 -9.45
CA ALA A 160 -16.98 12.17 -10.69
C ALA A 160 -16.11 11.58 -11.78
N TYR A 161 -16.68 11.53 -12.97
CA TYR A 161 -16.02 11.19 -14.21
C TYR A 161 -15.43 12.45 -14.83
N ASN A 162 -14.35 12.31 -15.58
CA ASN A 162 -13.87 13.32 -16.49
C ASN A 162 -13.59 12.61 -17.82
N LEU A 163 -14.54 12.71 -18.75
CA LEU A 163 -14.51 12.05 -20.04
C LEU A 163 -14.25 13.08 -21.13
N THR A 164 -13.51 12.71 -22.17
CA THR A 164 -13.34 13.53 -23.37
C THR A 164 -13.96 12.85 -24.58
N TYR A 165 -14.60 13.62 -25.45
CA TYR A 165 -15.21 13.13 -26.69
C TYR A 165 -15.01 14.11 -27.82
N THR A 166 -14.90 13.60 -29.05
CA THR A 166 -14.63 14.42 -30.23
C THR A 166 -15.83 14.45 -31.17
N GLY A 167 -16.22 15.65 -31.59
CA GLY A 167 -17.30 15.85 -32.55
C GLY A 167 -16.98 16.93 -33.58
N ILE A 168 -17.83 17.00 -34.59
CA ILE A 168 -17.71 17.95 -35.70
C ILE A 168 -18.60 19.15 -35.42
N THR A 169 -18.09 20.36 -35.63
CA THR A 169 -18.93 21.56 -35.65
C THR A 169 -19.53 21.78 -37.05
N PRO A 170 -20.75 22.33 -37.17
CA PRO A 170 -21.32 22.75 -38.44
C PRO A 170 -20.37 23.66 -39.23
N ALA A 171 -20.44 23.59 -40.56
CA ALA A 171 -19.72 24.50 -41.42
C ALA A 171 -20.29 25.92 -41.25
N LEU A 172 -19.51 26.81 -40.63
CA LEU A 172 -19.86 28.21 -40.49
C LEU A 172 -19.16 29.00 -41.60
N LYS A 173 -19.95 29.67 -42.45
CA LYS A 173 -19.42 30.65 -43.42
C LYS A 173 -19.50 32.05 -42.85
N VAL A 174 -18.40 32.47 -42.25
CA VAL A 174 -18.26 33.81 -41.68
C VAL A 174 -17.26 34.58 -42.50
N GLU A 175 -17.67 35.76 -42.96
CA GLU A 175 -16.81 36.79 -43.51
C GLU A 175 -16.65 37.87 -42.45
N VAL A 176 -15.43 37.98 -41.93
CA VAL A 176 -15.05 39.12 -41.07
C VAL A 176 -14.34 40.12 -41.95
N GLU A 177 -14.66 41.39 -41.77
CA GLU A 177 -13.95 42.52 -42.37
C GLU A 177 -13.59 43.51 -41.26
N GLY A 178 -12.30 43.79 -41.10
CA GLY A 178 -11.83 44.77 -40.12
C GLY A 178 -10.41 45.22 -40.42
N LYS A 179 -10.11 46.48 -40.12
CA LYS A 179 -8.74 47.01 -40.24
C LYS A 179 -7.96 46.66 -38.97
N PHE A 180 -6.84 45.93 -39.11
CA PHE A 180 -6.00 45.52 -37.98
C PHE A 180 -5.62 46.69 -37.06
N GLU A 181 -5.27 47.83 -37.65
CA GLU A 181 -4.92 49.05 -36.92
C GLU A 181 -6.04 49.53 -35.99
N ASN A 182 -7.30 49.51 -36.47
CA ASN A 182 -8.45 49.93 -35.67
C ASN A 182 -8.70 48.97 -34.51
N ILE A 183 -8.58 47.66 -34.77
CA ILE A 183 -8.76 46.62 -33.75
C ILE A 183 -7.67 46.75 -32.69
N TYR A 184 -6.41 46.87 -33.12
CA TYR A 184 -5.26 47.08 -32.25
C TYR A 184 -5.41 48.34 -31.39
N GLN A 185 -5.75 49.50 -31.97
CA GLN A 185 -5.89 50.76 -31.25
C GLN A 185 -6.95 50.69 -30.15
N GLU A 186 -8.09 50.04 -30.41
CA GLU A 186 -9.15 49.92 -29.40
C GLU A 186 -8.75 48.95 -28.28
N PHE A 187 -8.06 47.85 -28.59
CA PHE A 187 -7.51 46.94 -27.57
C PHE A 187 -6.38 47.60 -26.75
N ASP A 188 -5.45 48.32 -27.39
CA ASP A 188 -4.37 49.07 -26.72
C ASP A 188 -4.94 50.18 -25.82
N THR A 189 -5.97 50.91 -26.30
CA THR A 189 -6.65 51.94 -25.49
C THR A 189 -7.31 51.35 -24.25
N LYS A 190 -7.93 50.16 -24.38
CA LYS A 190 -8.64 49.52 -23.27
C LYS A 190 -7.72 48.83 -22.27
N PHE A 191 -6.62 48.24 -22.74
CA PHE A 191 -5.82 47.30 -21.96
C PHE A 191 -4.32 47.61 -21.88
N GLY A 192 -3.79 48.49 -22.74
CA GLY A 192 -2.36 48.76 -22.90
C GLY A 192 -1.59 47.64 -23.62
N ALA A 193 -0.33 47.91 -23.97
CA ALA A 193 0.51 47.01 -24.79
C ALA A 193 0.88 45.67 -24.12
N ASN A 194 0.89 45.62 -22.78
CA ASN A 194 1.16 44.41 -21.99
C ASN A 194 0.06 44.20 -20.97
N ILE A 195 -0.62 43.05 -21.05
CA ILE A 195 -1.70 42.70 -20.12
C ILE A 195 -1.19 41.57 -19.21
N PRO A 196 -0.95 41.82 -17.91
CA PRO A 196 -0.65 40.77 -16.97
C PRO A 196 -1.94 39.97 -16.70
N ILE A 197 -1.97 38.69 -17.08
CA ILE A 197 -3.11 37.82 -16.85
C ILE A 197 -2.72 36.77 -15.80
N PRO A 198 -3.42 36.65 -14.65
CA PRO A 198 -3.21 35.53 -13.72
C PRO A 198 -3.51 34.16 -14.38
N ILE A 199 -3.13 33.02 -13.76
CA ILE A 199 -3.28 31.65 -14.36
C ILE A 199 -4.66 31.39 -14.98
N GLU A 200 -5.71 32.04 -14.45
CA GLU A 200 -7.03 32.09 -15.05
C GLU A 200 -7.34 33.50 -15.54
N THR A 201 -7.83 33.60 -16.77
CA THR A 201 -8.23 34.88 -17.38
C THR A 201 -9.38 35.48 -16.58
N PRO A 202 -9.19 36.60 -15.86
CA PRO A 202 -10.21 37.11 -14.96
C PRO A 202 -11.45 37.54 -15.75
N ALA A 203 -12.65 37.35 -15.19
CA ALA A 203 -13.91 37.72 -15.85
C ALA A 203 -13.91 39.19 -16.33
N SER A 204 -13.17 40.08 -15.65
CA SER A 204 -12.96 41.47 -16.06
C SER A 204 -12.21 41.65 -17.39
N PHE A 205 -11.28 40.75 -17.74
CA PHE A 205 -10.64 40.73 -19.06
C PHE A 205 -11.68 40.41 -20.14
N TRP A 206 -12.47 39.36 -19.95
CA TRP A 206 -13.51 38.97 -20.91
C TRP A 206 -14.60 40.04 -21.04
N LEU A 207 -15.03 40.66 -19.94
CA LEU A 207 -15.96 41.80 -19.98
C LEU A 207 -15.37 43.02 -20.72
N GLY A 208 -14.09 43.31 -20.50
CA GLY A 208 -13.39 44.36 -21.24
C GLY A 208 -13.25 44.02 -22.73
N PHE A 209 -12.98 42.75 -23.03
CA PHE A 209 -12.73 42.26 -24.38
C PHE A 209 -14.04 42.32 -25.17
N ASP A 210 -15.12 41.85 -24.57
CA ASP A 210 -16.47 41.94 -25.11
C ASP A 210 -16.91 43.40 -25.31
N SER A 211 -16.55 44.30 -24.40
CA SER A 211 -16.81 45.73 -24.55
C SER A 211 -16.09 46.33 -25.76
N VAL A 212 -14.83 45.98 -26.00
CA VAL A 212 -14.07 46.42 -27.18
C VAL A 212 -14.67 45.83 -28.45
N MET A 213 -15.02 44.54 -28.44
CA MET A 213 -15.66 43.86 -29.56
C MET A 213 -17.01 44.49 -29.92
N GLN A 214 -17.84 44.82 -28.92
CA GLN A 214 -19.11 45.52 -29.13
C GLN A 214 -18.90 46.91 -29.70
N LYS A 215 -17.92 47.68 -29.19
CA LYS A 215 -17.60 49.01 -29.70
C LYS A 215 -17.12 48.96 -31.16
N LEU A 216 -16.21 48.05 -31.48
CA LEU A 216 -15.71 47.84 -32.85
C LEU A 216 -16.84 47.49 -33.83
N GLN A 217 -17.85 46.73 -33.38
CA GLN A 217 -19.04 46.40 -34.18
C GLN A 217 -19.99 47.59 -34.34
N GLN A 218 -20.27 48.33 -33.26
CA GLN A 218 -21.14 49.51 -33.29
C GLN A 218 -20.58 50.60 -34.21
N GLU A 219 -19.26 50.82 -34.18
CA GLU A 219 -18.57 51.81 -35.02
C GLU A 219 -18.29 51.30 -36.44
N GLN A 220 -18.77 50.09 -36.81
CA GLN A 220 -18.52 49.43 -38.10
C GLN A 220 -17.01 49.28 -38.45
N LYS A 221 -16.13 49.31 -37.44
CA LYS A 221 -14.69 49.06 -37.58
C LYS A 221 -14.35 47.57 -37.65
N LEU A 222 -15.28 46.72 -37.20
CA LEU A 222 -15.30 45.27 -37.34
C LEU A 222 -16.69 44.84 -37.82
N ILE A 223 -16.79 44.41 -39.07
CA ILE A 223 -18.03 43.91 -39.67
C ILE A 223 -17.95 42.38 -39.72
N ILE A 224 -18.94 41.71 -39.14
CA ILE A 224 -19.06 40.25 -39.18
C ILE A 224 -20.31 39.91 -39.98
N LYS A 225 -20.13 39.32 -41.16
CA LYS A 225 -21.19 38.82 -42.03
C LYS A 225 -21.21 37.30 -41.96
N VAL A 226 -22.35 36.73 -41.58
CA VAL A 226 -22.60 35.29 -41.71
C VAL A 226 -23.29 35.10 -43.05
N THR A 227 -22.59 34.57 -44.05
CA THR A 227 -23.04 34.57 -45.46
C THR A 227 -23.87 33.34 -45.83
N GLU A 228 -23.85 32.28 -45.03
CA GLU A 228 -24.77 31.15 -45.10
C GLU A 228 -25.28 30.87 -43.68
N SER A 229 -26.60 30.93 -43.51
CA SER A 229 -27.28 30.63 -42.24
C SER A 229 -28.44 29.69 -42.52
N MET A 230 -28.69 28.73 -41.64
CA MET A 230 -29.88 27.89 -41.74
C MET A 230 -31.14 28.74 -41.49
N PRO A 231 -32.23 28.57 -42.26
CA PRO A 231 -33.44 29.36 -42.08
C PRO A 231 -34.11 29.06 -40.74
N GLY A 232 -34.52 30.11 -40.00
CA GLY A 232 -35.38 30.01 -38.81
C GLY A 232 -34.74 30.52 -37.50
N GLU A 233 -35.26 30.08 -36.35
CA GLU A 233 -34.79 30.49 -35.00
C GLU A 233 -33.33 30.09 -34.70
N GLU A 234 -32.72 29.23 -35.51
CA GLU A 234 -31.31 28.82 -35.38
C GLU A 234 -30.31 29.88 -35.88
N ALA A 235 -30.74 30.83 -36.73
CA ALA A 235 -29.88 31.88 -37.26
C ALA A 235 -29.29 32.81 -36.17
N ALA A 236 -30.03 33.03 -35.08
CA ALA A 236 -29.55 33.84 -33.95
C ALA A 236 -28.43 33.12 -33.17
N LYS A 237 -28.55 31.80 -32.99
CA LYS A 237 -27.53 30.97 -32.33
C LYS A 237 -26.29 30.78 -33.21
N GLU A 238 -26.47 30.63 -34.52
CA GLU A 238 -25.35 30.62 -35.47
C GLU A 238 -24.58 31.94 -35.46
N LYS A 239 -25.29 33.08 -35.35
CA LYS A 239 -24.65 34.38 -35.18
C LYS A 239 -23.85 34.47 -33.89
N GLU A 240 -24.38 33.94 -32.79
CA GLU A 240 -23.67 33.87 -31.50
C GLU A 240 -22.42 32.97 -31.58
N TRP A 241 -22.51 31.81 -32.22
CA TRP A 241 -21.36 30.93 -32.44
C TRP A 241 -20.31 31.56 -33.36
N ALA A 242 -20.74 32.25 -34.42
CA ALA A 242 -19.85 33.01 -35.29
C ALA A 242 -19.14 34.11 -34.50
N LEU A 243 -19.85 34.81 -33.61
CA LEU A 243 -19.27 35.82 -32.73
C LEU A 243 -18.22 35.20 -31.80
N GLU A 244 -18.52 34.11 -31.10
CA GLU A 244 -17.56 33.41 -30.23
C GLU A 244 -16.34 32.91 -30.99
N PHE A 245 -16.54 32.39 -32.20
CA PHE A 245 -15.44 31.95 -33.07
C PHE A 245 -14.53 33.12 -33.47
N VAL A 246 -15.11 34.22 -33.95
CA VAL A 246 -14.35 35.42 -34.34
C VAL A 246 -13.62 36.02 -33.15
N LYS A 247 -14.24 36.04 -31.96
CA LYS A 247 -13.56 36.42 -30.70
C LYS A 247 -12.32 35.55 -30.46
N GLY A 248 -12.45 34.23 -30.60
CA GLY A 248 -11.33 33.29 -30.43
C GLY A 248 -10.20 33.50 -31.44
N GLU A 249 -10.51 33.79 -32.71
CA GLU A 249 -9.50 34.03 -33.75
C GLU A 249 -8.83 35.41 -33.62
N ILE A 250 -9.57 36.45 -33.23
CA ILE A 250 -8.99 37.76 -32.88
C ILE A 250 -8.07 37.62 -31.68
N LEU A 251 -8.48 36.86 -30.66
CA LEU A 251 -7.63 36.57 -29.51
C LEU A 251 -6.31 35.95 -29.99
N LYS A 252 -6.34 34.84 -30.74
CA LYS A 252 -5.11 34.20 -31.25
C LYS A 252 -4.24 35.10 -32.13
N SER A 253 -4.86 36.01 -32.88
CA SER A 253 -4.16 36.85 -33.88
C SER A 253 -3.47 38.07 -33.27
N PHE A 254 -4.08 38.67 -32.23
CA PHE A 254 -3.61 39.92 -31.64
C PHE A 254 -2.88 39.73 -30.31
N PHE A 255 -2.95 38.53 -29.73
CA PHE A 255 -2.45 38.25 -28.40
C PHE A 255 -1.54 37.03 -28.41
N THR A 256 -0.34 37.17 -27.84
CA THR A 256 0.64 36.07 -27.69
C THR A 256 0.99 35.84 -26.24
N ALA A 257 1.00 34.57 -25.81
CA ALA A 257 1.32 34.16 -24.44
C ALA A 257 2.84 34.12 -24.21
N SER A 258 3.33 34.75 -23.13
CA SER A 258 4.71 34.62 -22.65
C SER A 258 4.75 34.28 -21.15
N LEU A 259 5.71 33.45 -20.75
CA LEU A 259 5.87 32.93 -19.38
C LEU A 259 7.03 33.64 -18.66
N LYS A 260 6.78 34.21 -17.49
CA LYS A 260 7.82 34.59 -16.52
C LYS A 260 7.64 33.79 -15.22
N PRO A 261 8.68 33.08 -14.71
CA PRO A 261 8.59 32.42 -13.41
C PRO A 261 8.65 33.48 -12.30
N ASN A 262 7.80 33.35 -11.28
CA ASN A 262 7.98 34.11 -10.04
C ASN A 262 8.32 33.13 -8.90
N GLU A 263 9.39 33.46 -8.19
CA GLU A 263 9.87 32.85 -6.96
C GLU A 263 8.91 33.23 -5.82
N ASP A 264 7.97 32.36 -5.49
CA ASP A 264 7.55 32.06 -4.12
C ASP A 264 6.33 31.13 -4.11
N LYS A 265 6.37 30.17 -3.19
CA LYS A 265 5.44 29.04 -3.06
C LYS A 265 4.00 29.53 -2.83
N ASN A 266 3.04 29.10 -3.67
CA ASN A 266 1.64 29.01 -3.23
C ASN A 266 0.78 28.00 -4.02
N THR A 267 -0.29 27.56 -3.36
CA THR A 267 -0.86 26.20 -3.31
C THR A 267 -2.32 26.09 -3.81
N GLN A 268 -2.71 26.75 -4.91
CA GLN A 268 -4.11 26.76 -5.36
C GLN A 268 -4.29 26.71 -6.90
N ALA A 269 -3.97 25.58 -7.52
CA ALA A 269 -4.62 25.16 -8.76
C ALA A 269 -5.71 24.17 -8.35
N LYS A 270 -6.98 24.52 -8.50
CA LYS A 270 -8.10 23.68 -8.09
C LYS A 270 -8.65 22.91 -9.31
N SER A 271 -8.43 21.58 -9.37
CA SER A 271 -8.97 20.72 -10.44
C SER A 271 -10.46 20.45 -10.24
N ALA A 272 -11.14 19.76 -11.18
CA ALA A 272 -12.56 19.37 -11.04
C ALA A 272 -12.87 18.69 -9.68
N SER A 273 -11.87 18.01 -9.11
CA SER A 273 -11.86 17.50 -7.73
C SER A 273 -12.19 18.55 -6.67
N ASP A 274 -11.68 19.76 -6.82
CA ASP A 274 -11.79 20.82 -5.83
C ASP A 274 -13.15 21.53 -5.88
N SER A 275 -13.81 21.58 -7.05
CA SER A 275 -15.19 22.05 -7.17
C SER A 275 -16.20 21.08 -6.54
N ILE A 276 -15.93 19.77 -6.65
CA ILE A 276 -16.72 18.73 -5.99
C ILE A 276 -16.50 18.75 -4.48
N LEU A 277 -15.27 19.00 -4.04
CA LEU A 277 -14.95 19.24 -2.62
C LEU A 277 -15.73 20.44 -2.08
N ASP A 278 -15.73 21.58 -2.79
CA ASP A 278 -16.49 22.77 -2.40
C ASP A 278 -18.01 22.53 -2.36
N ALA A 279 -18.57 21.72 -3.27
CA ALA A 279 -19.97 21.31 -3.26
C ALA A 279 -20.33 20.37 -2.09
N LEU A 280 -19.43 19.43 -1.74
CA LEU A 280 -19.56 18.60 -0.54
C LEU A 280 -19.62 19.48 0.72
N PHE A 281 -18.78 20.52 0.80
CA PHE A 281 -18.77 21.45 1.93
C PHE A 281 -20.03 22.33 1.99
N ALA A 282 -20.60 22.74 0.86
CA ALA A 282 -21.82 23.54 0.80
C ALA A 282 -23.07 22.74 1.22
N SER A 283 -23.11 21.44 0.95
CA SER A 283 -24.23 20.57 1.35
C SER A 283 -24.39 20.43 2.87
N GLY A 284 -23.34 20.73 3.65
CA GLY A 284 -23.35 20.78 5.11
C GLY A 284 -23.83 22.11 5.72
N LYS A 285 -24.11 23.14 4.91
CA LYS A 285 -24.61 24.45 5.37
C LYS A 285 -25.64 25.03 4.41
N SER A 286 -26.91 24.78 4.66
CA SER A 286 -27.98 25.64 4.14
C SER A 286 -29.21 25.58 5.05
N GLU A 287 -29.25 26.49 6.02
CA GLU A 287 -30.43 27.32 6.23
C GLU A 287 -30.03 28.76 5.86
N ASP A 288 -30.94 29.44 5.17
CA ASP A 288 -30.88 30.79 4.62
C ASP A 288 -30.05 31.05 3.35
N GLY A 289 -30.80 31.32 2.28
CA GLY A 289 -30.31 31.82 1.02
C GLY A 289 -29.73 33.23 1.12
N LYS A 290 -28.52 33.39 0.59
CA LYS A 290 -28.02 34.60 -0.08
C LYS A 290 -26.76 34.26 -0.86
N GLU A 291 -26.76 34.65 -2.13
CA GLU A 291 -25.64 34.57 -3.06
C GLU A 291 -24.39 35.26 -2.49
N GLY A 292 -23.34 34.47 -2.23
CA GLY A 292 -22.04 34.94 -1.80
C GLY A 292 -21.11 35.18 -3.00
N LYS A 293 -20.74 36.44 -3.20
CA LYS A 293 -19.91 36.96 -4.30
C LYS A 293 -18.49 36.38 -4.30
N GLY A 294 -18.04 35.97 -5.49
CA GLY A 294 -16.66 35.52 -5.76
C GLY A 294 -15.64 36.65 -5.61
N GLY A 295 -14.60 36.37 -4.82
CA GLY A 295 -13.37 37.15 -4.76
C GLY A 295 -12.27 36.51 -5.62
N LEU A 296 -11.62 37.33 -6.43
CA LEU A 296 -10.52 37.00 -7.34
C LEU A 296 -9.20 36.60 -6.61
N LEU A 297 -8.29 35.99 -7.41
CA LEU A 297 -6.81 36.09 -7.43
C LEU A 297 -6.01 34.81 -6.99
N PRO A 298 -4.67 34.68 -7.21
CA PRO A 298 -3.99 34.31 -8.47
C PRO A 298 -2.76 33.36 -8.29
N CYS A 299 -2.08 32.92 -9.37
CA CYS A 299 -0.61 32.74 -9.47
C CYS A 299 -0.17 32.76 -10.95
N ALA A 300 1.04 32.34 -11.34
CA ALA A 300 1.66 32.42 -12.69
C ALA A 300 1.02 33.39 -13.71
N SER A 301 1.52 34.63 -13.77
CA SER A 301 0.99 35.59 -14.74
C SER A 301 1.44 35.24 -16.16
N LEU A 302 0.52 34.76 -16.99
CA LEU A 302 0.64 34.82 -18.44
C LEU A 302 0.61 36.29 -18.84
N GLU A 303 1.75 36.84 -19.25
CA GLU A 303 1.73 38.13 -19.92
C GLU A 303 1.29 37.87 -21.35
N ILE A 304 0.09 38.36 -21.67
CA ILE A 304 -0.32 38.45 -23.05
C ILE A 304 0.20 39.77 -23.61
N LYS A 305 1.05 39.68 -24.62
CA LYS A 305 1.55 40.83 -25.35
C LYS A 305 0.65 41.11 -26.55
N LEU A 306 0.16 42.35 -26.64
CA LEU A 306 -0.56 42.84 -27.81
C LEU A 306 0.44 42.96 -28.97
N VAL A 307 0.20 42.23 -30.07
CA VAL A 307 1.10 42.22 -31.21
C VAL A 307 0.83 43.44 -32.08
N ARG A 308 1.71 44.44 -32.02
CA ARG A 308 1.68 45.57 -32.95
C ARG A 308 2.07 45.08 -34.34
N ARG A 309 1.11 45.14 -35.28
CA ARG A 309 1.37 44.90 -36.70
C ARG A 309 1.21 46.20 -37.45
N GLU A 310 2.31 46.76 -37.95
CA GLU A 310 2.32 47.99 -38.77
C GLU A 310 1.87 47.75 -40.22
N GLU A 311 1.01 46.75 -40.46
CA GLU A 311 0.48 46.46 -41.78
C GLU A 311 -1.01 46.85 -41.82
N THR A 312 -1.38 47.72 -42.76
CA THR A 312 -2.76 48.03 -43.09
C THR A 312 -3.40 46.86 -43.84
N LYS A 313 -3.54 45.71 -43.18
CA LYS A 313 -4.23 44.54 -43.73
C LYS A 313 -5.71 44.60 -43.32
N THR A 314 -6.58 44.27 -44.27
CA THR A 314 -7.97 43.93 -43.96
C THR A 314 -7.97 42.48 -43.48
N LEU A 315 -8.50 42.25 -42.28
CA LEU A 315 -8.73 40.90 -41.74
C LEU A 315 -9.89 40.29 -42.52
N ASN A 316 -9.60 39.64 -43.65
CA ASN A 316 -10.57 38.90 -44.46
C ASN A 316 -10.32 37.41 -44.28
N PHE A 317 -11.15 36.75 -43.48
CA PHE A 317 -11.18 35.29 -43.44
C PHE A 317 -12.55 34.83 -43.89
N THR A 318 -12.61 34.09 -44.99
CA THR A 318 -13.75 33.24 -45.33
C THR A 318 -13.47 31.90 -44.71
N TYR A 319 -14.09 31.62 -43.58
CA TYR A 319 -14.01 30.30 -42.97
C TYR A 319 -15.09 29.42 -43.60
N THR A 320 -14.75 28.24 -44.08
CA THR A 320 -15.71 27.21 -44.48
C THR A 320 -15.10 25.90 -44.08
N SER A 321 -15.28 25.51 -42.83
CA SER A 321 -14.68 24.28 -42.32
C SER A 321 -15.52 23.70 -41.20
N SER A 322 -15.99 22.48 -41.43
CA SER A 322 -16.37 21.55 -40.37
C SER A 322 -15.09 21.09 -39.67
N LYS A 323 -14.91 21.43 -38.39
CA LYS A 323 -13.71 21.06 -37.63
C LYS A 323 -14.07 20.03 -36.56
N ALA A 324 -13.24 18.99 -36.44
CA ALA A 324 -13.27 18.10 -35.29
C ALA A 324 -12.70 18.84 -34.07
N ILE A 325 -13.50 18.94 -33.00
CA ILE A 325 -13.07 19.51 -31.72
C ILE A 325 -13.37 18.53 -30.59
N THR A 326 -12.47 18.45 -29.62
CA THR A 326 -12.64 17.66 -28.41
C THR A 326 -13.34 18.49 -27.34
N GLN A 327 -14.28 17.86 -26.63
CA GLN A 327 -15.06 18.41 -25.53
C GLN A 327 -14.90 17.53 -24.29
N SER A 328 -15.17 18.10 -23.11
CA SER A 328 -15.16 17.37 -21.84
C SER A 328 -16.57 17.19 -21.30
N ALA A 329 -16.81 16.05 -20.65
CA ALA A 329 -18.03 15.72 -19.92
C ALA A 329 -17.68 15.26 -18.51
N VAL A 330 -18.42 15.77 -17.52
CA VAL A 330 -18.17 15.49 -16.09
C VAL A 330 -19.43 14.93 -15.41
N PRO A 331 -19.89 13.71 -15.77
CA PRO A 331 -20.93 13.04 -15.00
C PRO A 331 -20.49 12.86 -13.55
N GLN A 332 -21.31 13.30 -12.60
CA GLN A 332 -20.96 13.24 -11.18
C GLN A 332 -22.19 12.98 -10.33
N ASN A 333 -21.99 12.26 -9.22
CA ASN A 333 -23.04 12.07 -8.23
C ASN A 333 -22.46 11.77 -6.85
N PHE A 334 -23.32 11.90 -5.87
CA PHE A 334 -23.04 11.72 -4.46
C PHE A 334 -23.37 10.30 -4.01
N ILE A 335 -22.57 9.70 -3.12
CA ILE A 335 -22.89 8.42 -2.48
C ILE A 335 -23.54 8.72 -1.12
N GLY A 336 -24.88 8.77 -1.10
CA GLY A 336 -25.70 8.88 0.10
C GLY A 336 -26.85 7.86 0.11
N SER A 337 -27.63 7.79 1.20
CA SER A 337 -28.63 6.73 1.43
C SER A 337 -29.61 6.50 0.27
N LYS A 338 -30.08 7.58 -0.39
CA LYS A 338 -31.01 7.51 -1.53
C LYS A 338 -30.39 6.86 -2.78
N LEU A 339 -29.09 7.01 -2.99
CA LEU A 339 -28.35 6.47 -4.14
C LEU A 339 -27.75 5.10 -3.85
N LEU A 340 -27.42 4.84 -2.59
CA LEU A 340 -26.95 3.54 -2.12
C LEU A 340 -27.98 2.43 -2.40
N ARG A 341 -29.28 2.72 -2.20
CA ARG A 341 -30.38 1.74 -2.35
C ARG A 341 -30.16 0.42 -1.59
N VAL A 342 -29.24 0.41 -0.61
CA VAL A 342 -28.87 -0.74 0.22
C VAL A 342 -29.10 -0.44 1.69
N LYS A 343 -29.42 -1.48 2.47
CA LYS A 343 -29.52 -1.40 3.93
C LYS A 343 -28.17 -1.74 4.57
N LYS A 344 -27.99 -1.31 5.82
CA LYS A 344 -26.84 -1.65 6.67
C LYS A 344 -26.91 -3.11 7.15
N GLU A 345 -26.86 -4.05 6.21
CA GLU A 345 -26.94 -5.48 6.46
C GLU A 345 -26.05 -6.26 5.48
N LYS A 346 -25.89 -7.57 5.70
CA LYS A 346 -25.14 -8.42 4.77
C LYS A 346 -25.88 -8.51 3.43
N PRO A 347 -25.18 -8.45 2.28
CA PRO A 347 -23.73 -8.44 2.12
C PRO A 347 -23.06 -7.05 2.17
N TYR A 348 -23.84 -5.98 2.16
CA TYR A 348 -23.38 -4.59 1.97
C TYR A 348 -22.60 -3.99 3.14
N PHE A 349 -22.84 -4.45 4.37
CA PHE A 349 -22.14 -4.00 5.56
C PHE A 349 -21.70 -5.18 6.43
N ARG A 350 -20.45 -5.18 6.88
CA ARG A 350 -19.90 -6.17 7.80
C ARG A 350 -19.01 -5.52 8.84
N GLU A 351 -19.16 -5.93 10.10
CA GLU A 351 -18.22 -5.64 11.17
C GLU A 351 -17.37 -6.88 11.47
N VAL A 352 -16.06 -6.71 11.56
CA VAL A 352 -15.09 -7.78 11.77
C VAL A 352 -14.17 -7.42 12.91
N ASN A 353 -13.98 -8.33 13.86
CA ASN A 353 -12.91 -8.21 14.85
C ASN A 353 -11.69 -8.96 14.32
N VAL A 354 -10.56 -8.26 14.12
CA VAL A 354 -9.33 -8.86 13.61
C VAL A 354 -8.50 -9.55 14.69
N ASN A 355 -8.89 -9.42 15.96
CA ASN A 355 -8.33 -10.17 17.08
C ASN A 355 -8.85 -11.62 17.06
N ASP A 356 -8.60 -12.35 15.97
CA ASP A 356 -9.01 -13.74 15.86
C ASP A 356 -8.24 -14.60 16.88
N PRO A 357 -8.93 -15.44 17.70
CA PRO A 357 -8.28 -16.35 18.65
C PRO A 357 -7.22 -17.24 18.01
N PHE A 358 -7.34 -17.55 16.72
CA PHE A 358 -6.36 -18.30 15.94
C PHE A 358 -4.97 -17.64 15.96
N PHE A 359 -4.90 -16.32 15.78
CA PHE A 359 -3.61 -15.59 15.75
C PHE A 359 -3.08 -15.24 17.15
N GLN A 360 -3.86 -15.52 18.21
CA GLN A 360 -3.50 -15.24 19.60
C GLN A 360 -2.82 -16.42 20.29
N LYS A 361 -2.69 -17.57 19.64
CA LYS A 361 -2.06 -18.76 20.20
C LYS A 361 -0.79 -19.15 19.45
N ILE A 362 0.14 -19.75 20.19
CA ILE A 362 1.33 -20.40 19.63
C ILE A 362 1.47 -21.80 20.25
N LYS A 363 2.05 -22.72 19.50
CA LYS A 363 2.37 -24.07 19.97
C LYS A 363 3.80 -24.07 20.51
N LEU A 364 3.95 -24.17 21.83
CA LEU A 364 5.24 -24.38 22.49
C LEU A 364 5.55 -25.87 22.49
N GLU A 365 6.70 -26.24 21.95
CA GLU A 365 7.22 -27.60 21.89
C GLU A 365 8.54 -27.68 22.66
N VAL A 366 8.66 -28.68 23.52
CA VAL A 366 9.87 -28.98 24.29
C VAL A 366 10.29 -30.40 23.97
N LEU A 367 11.50 -30.54 23.42
CA LEU A 367 12.14 -31.82 23.15
C LEU A 367 13.10 -32.12 24.30
N GLY A 368 12.93 -33.29 24.92
CA GLY A 368 13.84 -33.81 25.93
C GLY A 368 15.16 -34.29 25.31
N PRO A 369 16.21 -34.47 26.12
CA PRO A 369 17.50 -34.94 25.61
C PRO A 369 17.43 -36.38 25.12
N ASP A 370 18.30 -36.70 24.17
CA ASP A 370 18.61 -38.07 23.79
C ASP A 370 19.95 -38.52 24.41
N GLY A 371 20.23 -39.82 24.35
CA GLY A 371 21.48 -40.39 24.83
C GLY A 371 21.56 -40.48 26.35
N PHE A 372 20.42 -40.72 27.03
CA PHE A 372 20.39 -40.82 28.50
C PHE A 372 21.42 -41.80 29.05
N ASN A 373 21.56 -42.96 28.40
CA ASN A 373 22.56 -43.96 28.77
C ASN A 373 23.98 -43.54 28.38
N GLN A 374 24.16 -42.92 27.21
CA GLN A 374 25.46 -42.48 26.69
C GLN A 374 26.10 -41.43 27.60
N TYR A 375 25.33 -40.41 27.97
CA TYR A 375 25.78 -39.28 28.79
C TYR A 375 25.66 -39.55 30.30
N GLY A 376 25.04 -40.66 30.69
CA GLY A 376 24.80 -40.98 32.10
C GLY A 376 23.76 -40.05 32.76
N LEU A 377 22.83 -39.52 31.97
CA LEU A 377 21.72 -38.71 32.49
C LEU A 377 20.80 -39.57 33.36
N LYS A 378 20.25 -38.94 34.39
CA LYS A 378 19.21 -39.47 35.27
C LYS A 378 17.86 -38.84 34.93
N ALA A 379 17.84 -37.52 34.76
CA ALA A 379 16.64 -36.76 34.42
C ALA A 379 17.04 -35.43 33.78
N ALA A 380 16.14 -34.85 32.99
CA ALA A 380 16.24 -33.47 32.55
C ALA A 380 14.91 -32.75 32.81
N THR A 381 14.98 -31.55 33.36
CA THR A 381 13.81 -30.69 33.64
C THR A 381 13.99 -29.32 33.03
N VAL A 382 12.89 -28.63 32.75
CA VAL A 382 12.92 -27.28 32.20
C VAL A 382 11.74 -26.45 32.71
N ALA A 383 12.00 -25.19 33.00
CA ALA A 383 10.99 -24.16 33.19
C ALA A 383 11.13 -23.16 32.03
N VAL A 384 10.08 -23.06 31.23
CA VAL A 384 9.99 -22.08 30.13
C VAL A 384 9.10 -20.93 30.59
N LYS A 385 9.68 -19.75 30.76
CA LYS A 385 8.92 -18.54 31.09
C LYS A 385 8.66 -17.71 29.83
N TYR A 386 7.39 -17.37 29.63
CA TYR A 386 6.94 -16.58 28.49
C TYR A 386 5.66 -15.83 28.83
N ASN A 387 5.60 -14.53 28.52
CA ASN A 387 4.40 -13.71 28.71
C ASN A 387 3.86 -13.80 30.15
N ASN A 388 4.75 -13.61 31.13
CA ASN A 388 4.49 -13.72 32.59
C ASN A 388 3.97 -15.08 33.08
N ASN A 389 3.93 -16.11 32.24
CA ASN A 389 3.57 -17.46 32.60
C ASN A 389 4.82 -18.35 32.65
N ILE A 390 4.79 -19.37 33.49
CA ILE A 390 5.84 -20.38 33.59
C ILE A 390 5.24 -21.73 33.19
N TYR A 391 5.92 -22.42 32.28
CA TYR A 391 5.54 -23.72 31.76
C TYR A 391 6.62 -24.74 32.15
N THR A 392 6.23 -25.74 32.94
CA THR A 392 7.13 -26.77 33.45
C THR A 392 6.56 -28.14 33.09
N PRO A 393 7.13 -28.83 32.07
CA PRO A 393 6.82 -30.22 31.77
C PRO A 393 7.23 -31.15 32.92
N ASP A 394 6.72 -32.39 32.91
CA ASP A 394 7.28 -33.46 33.74
C ASP A 394 8.75 -33.74 33.35
N ALA A 395 9.53 -34.26 34.30
CA ALA A 395 10.93 -34.58 34.05
C ALA A 395 11.09 -35.64 32.96
N PHE A 396 11.95 -35.36 31.97
CA PHE A 396 12.34 -36.33 30.97
C PHE A 396 13.32 -37.33 31.60
N THR A 397 13.06 -38.63 31.43
CA THR A 397 13.87 -39.71 32.03
C THR A 397 14.31 -40.77 31.01
N SER A 398 13.98 -40.56 29.73
CA SER A 398 14.32 -41.43 28.60
C SER A 398 14.42 -40.62 27.31
N ASP A 399 15.10 -41.21 26.33
CA ASP A 399 15.24 -40.68 24.97
C ASP A 399 13.87 -40.44 24.29
N ASN A 400 13.86 -39.57 23.27
CA ASN A 400 12.69 -39.16 22.49
C ASN A 400 11.56 -38.52 23.33
N GLY A 401 11.91 -37.95 24.49
CA GLY A 401 10.99 -37.21 25.32
C GLY A 401 10.43 -36.00 24.57
N LYS A 402 9.11 -35.79 24.62
CA LYS A 402 8.47 -34.65 23.95
C LYS A 402 7.28 -34.13 24.76
N TRP A 403 7.16 -32.82 24.81
CA TRP A 403 6.04 -32.12 25.42
C TRP A 403 5.57 -30.97 24.54
N GLU A 404 4.27 -30.76 24.46
CA GLU A 404 3.67 -29.69 23.66
C GLU A 404 2.53 -29.01 24.41
N LYS A 405 2.37 -27.70 24.22
CA LYS A 405 1.23 -26.95 24.76
C LYS A 405 0.87 -25.74 23.90
N GLU A 406 -0.42 -25.54 23.67
CA GLU A 406 -0.92 -24.26 23.15
C GLU A 406 -0.89 -23.20 24.24
N ILE A 407 -0.25 -22.08 23.96
CA ILE A 407 -0.09 -20.96 24.90
C ILE A 407 -0.49 -19.64 24.24
N ALA A 408 -0.85 -18.65 25.06
CA ALA A 408 -1.19 -17.32 24.57
C ALA A 408 0.06 -16.58 24.07
N ARG A 409 0.00 -16.06 22.85
CA ARG A 409 1.04 -15.21 22.26
C ARG A 409 1.14 -13.89 23.03
N SER A 410 2.37 -13.43 23.27
CA SER A 410 2.59 -12.13 23.88
C SER A 410 2.15 -10.99 22.95
N LYS A 411 1.60 -9.91 23.54
CA LYS A 411 1.38 -8.64 22.83
C LYS A 411 2.70 -7.91 22.53
N ASN A 412 3.74 -8.20 23.31
CA ASN A 412 5.09 -7.67 23.06
C ASN A 412 5.77 -8.49 21.94
N THR A 413 6.05 -7.85 20.82
CA THR A 413 6.69 -8.47 19.64
C THR A 413 8.15 -8.88 19.88
N GLN A 414 8.78 -8.36 20.93
CA GLN A 414 10.14 -8.68 21.34
C GLN A 414 10.20 -9.66 22.52
N GLU A 415 9.07 -10.21 22.95
CA GLU A 415 9.04 -11.21 24.03
C GLU A 415 9.81 -12.47 23.62
N LEU A 416 10.82 -12.83 24.40
CA LEU A 416 11.60 -14.05 24.24
C LEU A 416 11.20 -15.08 25.30
N PHE A 417 11.28 -16.36 24.94
CA PHE A 417 11.24 -17.45 25.89
C PHE A 417 12.50 -17.40 26.77
N GLN A 418 12.32 -17.39 28.08
CA GLN A 418 13.40 -17.61 29.05
C GLN A 418 13.37 -19.09 29.43
N ILE A 419 14.49 -19.78 29.26
CA ILE A 419 14.59 -21.23 29.40
C ILE A 419 15.58 -21.50 30.51
N ASP A 420 15.08 -22.01 31.63
CA ASP A 420 15.90 -22.46 32.76
C ASP A 420 15.80 -23.99 32.80
N SER A 421 16.91 -24.69 32.62
CA SER A 421 16.93 -26.15 32.55
C SER A 421 17.86 -26.75 33.59
N GLU A 422 17.61 -28.01 33.95
CA GLU A 422 18.49 -28.80 34.80
C GLU A 422 18.75 -30.15 34.13
N PHE A 423 20.03 -30.51 34.03
CA PHE A 423 20.48 -31.84 33.64
C PHE A 423 21.03 -32.56 34.87
N ALA A 424 20.28 -33.54 35.38
CA ALA A 424 20.69 -34.38 36.50
C ALA A 424 21.36 -35.66 35.99
N PHE A 425 22.50 -36.03 36.58
CA PHE A 425 23.33 -37.16 36.16
C PHE A 425 23.36 -38.27 37.21
N LYS A 426 23.53 -39.51 36.76
CA LYS A 426 23.84 -40.65 37.63
C LYS A 426 25.25 -40.47 38.21
N SER A 427 25.46 -40.98 39.42
CA SER A 427 26.76 -40.88 40.10
C SER A 427 27.89 -41.53 39.28
N ALA A 428 29.13 -41.08 39.51
CA ALA A 428 30.30 -41.62 38.82
C ALA A 428 30.46 -43.14 38.99
N ALA A 429 30.05 -43.69 40.13
CA ALA A 429 30.06 -45.14 40.38
C ALA A 429 29.09 -45.93 39.48
N VAL A 430 28.02 -45.30 39.00
CA VAL A 430 27.00 -45.95 38.15
C VAL A 430 27.24 -45.65 36.67
N SER A 431 27.58 -44.41 36.33
CA SER A 431 27.73 -43.97 34.93
C SER A 431 29.16 -44.09 34.40
N GLY A 432 30.15 -44.17 35.29
CA GLY A 432 31.56 -44.06 34.96
C GLY A 432 32.03 -42.64 34.61
N TRP A 433 31.12 -41.66 34.56
CA TRP A 433 31.43 -40.27 34.26
C TRP A 433 31.73 -39.48 35.54
N GLU A 434 32.94 -38.95 35.66
CA GLU A 434 33.28 -37.93 36.66
C GLU A 434 32.65 -36.58 36.30
N GLY A 435 32.20 -35.82 37.29
CA GLY A 435 31.59 -34.49 37.10
C GLY A 435 30.50 -34.18 38.13
N SER A 436 29.99 -32.95 38.11
CA SER A 436 28.89 -32.52 38.97
C SER A 436 27.62 -33.35 38.74
N THR A 437 26.84 -33.56 39.80
CA THR A 437 25.61 -34.39 39.74
C THR A 437 24.44 -33.68 39.06
N SER A 438 24.49 -32.35 38.94
CA SER A 438 23.49 -31.53 38.23
C SER A 438 24.15 -30.31 37.58
N TYR A 439 23.63 -29.86 36.44
CA TYR A 439 23.99 -28.59 35.81
C TYR A 439 22.73 -27.80 35.48
N HIS A 440 22.77 -26.48 35.67
CA HIS A 440 21.59 -25.60 35.60
C HIS A 440 21.78 -24.46 34.57
N PRO A 441 21.79 -24.75 33.25
CA PRO A 441 21.96 -23.71 32.25
C PRO A 441 20.67 -22.90 32.03
N ALA A 442 20.87 -21.62 31.75
CA ALA A 442 19.80 -20.67 31.43
C ALA A 442 20.07 -20.00 30.07
N SER A 443 19.03 -19.88 29.25
CA SER A 443 19.13 -19.26 27.91
C SER A 443 17.87 -18.49 27.54
N ARG A 444 17.94 -17.77 26.40
CA ARG A 444 16.79 -17.06 25.83
C ARG A 444 16.65 -17.37 24.35
N SER A 445 15.42 -17.54 23.88
CA SER A 445 15.16 -17.84 22.48
C SER A 445 13.86 -17.20 21.98
N ALA A 446 13.80 -16.89 20.68
CA ALA A 446 12.56 -16.53 19.99
C ALA A 446 11.81 -17.75 19.45
N SER A 447 12.46 -18.93 19.46
CA SER A 447 11.90 -20.18 18.97
C SER A 447 10.79 -20.68 19.88
N THR A 448 9.70 -21.16 19.27
CA THR A 448 8.64 -21.90 19.97
C THR A 448 9.00 -23.37 20.21
N MET A 449 10.16 -23.80 19.73
CA MET A 449 10.73 -25.13 19.96
C MET A 449 11.97 -24.98 20.85
N VAL A 450 11.93 -25.64 22.00
CA VAL A 450 13.04 -25.75 22.96
C VAL A 450 13.61 -27.15 22.86
N ASN A 451 14.89 -27.26 22.50
CA ASN A 451 15.60 -28.53 22.51
C ASN A 451 16.48 -28.60 23.76
N LEU A 452 16.30 -29.62 24.60
CA LEU A 452 17.16 -29.85 25.75
C LEU A 452 18.31 -30.75 25.32
N ASP A 453 19.46 -30.15 24.97
CA ASP A 453 20.67 -30.91 24.64
C ASP A 453 21.79 -30.57 25.64
N PRO A 454 22.28 -31.53 26.45
CA PRO A 454 23.35 -31.27 27.40
C PRO A 454 24.66 -30.88 26.71
N THR A 455 24.87 -31.24 25.45
CA THR A 455 26.11 -30.94 24.71
C THR A 455 26.23 -29.48 24.31
N GLU A 456 25.14 -28.71 24.35
CA GLU A 456 25.16 -27.26 24.13
C GLU A 456 25.95 -26.52 25.23
N VAL A 457 26.00 -27.08 26.44
CA VAL A 457 26.63 -26.44 27.60
C VAL A 457 27.69 -27.30 28.29
N LEU A 458 27.72 -28.60 28.03
CA LEU A 458 28.67 -29.56 28.62
C LEU A 458 29.55 -30.19 27.56
N THR A 459 30.81 -30.38 27.90
CA THR A 459 31.74 -31.19 27.12
C THR A 459 31.91 -32.55 27.78
N PHE A 460 31.76 -33.62 26.99
CA PHE A 460 31.90 -35.01 27.42
C PHE A 460 33.22 -35.60 26.91
N ASN A 461 34.23 -35.63 27.77
CA ASN A 461 35.59 -36.00 27.41
C ASN A 461 35.97 -37.41 27.86
N GLN A 462 36.91 -38.03 27.14
CA GLN A 462 37.44 -39.35 27.45
C GLN A 462 38.95 -39.40 27.24
N ILE A 463 39.69 -39.82 28.26
CA ILE A 463 41.13 -40.10 28.15
C ILE A 463 41.30 -41.62 28.12
N ARG A 464 41.83 -42.13 27.02
CA ARG A 464 42.18 -43.55 26.88
C ARG A 464 43.56 -43.78 27.46
N ILE A 465 43.68 -44.72 28.38
CA ILE A 465 44.90 -45.03 29.11
C ILE A 465 45.25 -46.49 28.83
N LYS A 466 46.42 -46.74 28.25
CA LYS A 466 46.87 -48.10 27.97
C LYS A 466 48.39 -48.24 27.93
N PRO A 467 48.92 -49.43 28.26
CA PRO A 467 50.27 -49.85 27.90
C PRO A 467 50.50 -49.83 26.38
N ASP A 468 51.75 -49.54 25.97
CA ASP A 468 52.20 -49.83 24.61
C ASP A 468 52.03 -51.34 24.33
N LYS A 469 51.73 -51.69 23.07
CA LYS A 469 51.56 -53.09 22.67
C LYS A 469 52.82 -53.93 22.91
N LYS A 470 54.00 -53.31 22.89
CA LYS A 470 55.30 -53.95 23.14
C LYS A 470 55.86 -53.59 24.52
N PHE A 471 55.01 -53.25 25.48
CA PHE A 471 55.47 -52.94 26.83
C PHE A 471 56.15 -54.17 27.47
N PRO A 472 57.41 -54.06 27.94
CA PRO A 472 58.18 -55.21 28.41
C PRO A 472 57.84 -55.51 29.86
N TRP A 473 56.77 -56.27 30.09
CA TRP A 473 56.30 -56.63 31.43
C TRP A 473 57.34 -57.40 32.27
N ASP A 474 58.29 -58.09 31.62
CA ASP A 474 59.41 -58.79 32.27
C ASP A 474 60.33 -57.89 33.13
N ASP A 475 60.19 -56.56 33.05
CA ASP A 475 60.95 -55.58 33.85
C ASP A 475 60.11 -54.90 34.96
N TYR A 476 58.79 -55.05 34.96
CA TYR A 476 57.86 -54.29 35.80
C TYR A 476 56.85 -55.17 36.54
N ASN A 477 56.67 -54.95 37.85
CA ASN A 477 55.61 -55.57 38.64
C ASN A 477 54.23 -54.98 38.27
N GLU A 478 54.15 -53.65 38.28
CA GLU A 478 52.94 -52.91 37.96
C GLU A 478 53.29 -51.49 37.50
N VAL A 479 52.36 -50.87 36.78
CA VAL A 479 52.41 -49.46 36.42
C VAL A 479 51.13 -48.79 36.84
N VAL A 480 51.26 -47.69 37.58
CA VAL A 480 50.13 -46.90 38.08
C VAL A 480 50.12 -45.53 37.43
N VAL A 481 49.03 -45.20 36.74
CA VAL A 481 48.76 -43.87 36.22
C VAL A 481 47.83 -43.15 37.19
N GLU A 482 48.32 -42.08 37.81
CA GLU A 482 47.51 -41.18 38.64
C GLU A 482 47.14 -39.94 37.84
N LEU A 483 45.84 -39.73 37.63
CA LEU A 483 45.28 -38.47 37.14
C LEU A 483 44.98 -37.58 38.33
N ARG A 484 45.42 -36.32 38.27
CA ARG A 484 45.05 -35.27 39.22
C ARG A 484 44.35 -34.16 38.46
N TYR A 485 43.12 -33.84 38.86
CA TYR A 485 42.28 -32.90 38.16
C TYR A 485 41.53 -31.99 39.12
N GLN A 486 41.16 -30.81 38.62
CA GLN A 486 40.31 -29.87 39.33
C GLN A 486 38.90 -29.98 38.75
N ASP A 487 37.92 -30.28 39.60
CA ASP A 487 36.53 -30.45 39.18
C ASP A 487 35.77 -29.12 39.04
N ASP A 488 34.49 -29.18 38.69
CA ASP A 488 33.63 -28.00 38.50
C ASP A 488 33.53 -27.12 39.76
N GLU A 489 33.67 -27.72 40.95
CA GLU A 489 33.64 -27.03 42.25
C GLU A 489 35.03 -26.51 42.66
N GLN A 490 35.99 -26.54 41.74
CA GLN A 490 37.39 -26.19 41.98
C GLN A 490 38.10 -27.08 43.00
N THR A 491 37.54 -28.27 43.30
CA THR A 491 38.13 -29.23 44.22
C THR A 491 39.15 -30.09 43.48
N ILE A 492 40.34 -30.22 44.07
CA ILE A 492 41.39 -31.08 43.53
C ILE A 492 41.08 -32.53 43.90
N LYS A 493 40.91 -33.37 42.87
CA LYS A 493 40.67 -34.81 42.98
C LYS A 493 41.79 -35.60 42.30
N SER A 494 41.88 -36.88 42.64
CA SER A 494 42.80 -37.81 42.00
C SER A 494 42.14 -39.15 41.73
N LYS A 495 42.54 -39.81 40.64
CA LYS A 495 42.06 -41.14 40.26
C LYS A 495 43.22 -41.97 39.71
N LYS A 496 43.33 -43.21 40.17
CA LYS A 496 44.43 -44.12 39.82
C LYS A 496 43.95 -45.23 38.90
N PHE A 497 44.80 -45.58 37.95
CA PHE A 497 44.63 -46.67 36.99
C PHE A 497 45.85 -47.57 37.07
N THR A 498 45.66 -48.82 37.47
CA THR A 498 46.75 -49.80 37.62
C THR A 498 46.75 -50.76 36.43
N PHE A 499 47.94 -51.10 35.96
CA PHE A 499 48.16 -52.04 34.87
C PHE A 499 49.28 -53.02 35.27
N SER A 500 49.09 -54.29 34.92
CA SER A 500 50.05 -55.39 35.12
C SER A 500 50.06 -56.32 33.90
N GLU A 501 50.92 -57.33 33.91
CA GLU A 501 50.93 -58.37 32.88
C GLU A 501 49.57 -59.09 32.77
N ASP A 502 48.90 -59.32 33.91
CA ASP A 502 47.58 -59.94 33.99
C ASP A 502 46.44 -59.00 33.57
N GLU A 503 46.60 -57.69 33.79
CA GLU A 503 45.61 -56.66 33.50
C GLU A 503 46.15 -55.54 32.58
N PRO A 504 46.57 -55.83 31.33
CA PRO A 504 47.16 -54.85 30.43
C PRO A 504 46.10 -54.08 29.61
N GLN A 505 44.82 -54.33 29.87
CA GLN A 505 43.71 -53.86 29.04
C GLN A 505 43.52 -52.35 29.16
N MET A 506 43.10 -51.71 28.06
CA MET A 506 42.81 -50.28 28.04
C MET A 506 41.76 -49.91 29.09
N GLN A 507 42.06 -48.86 29.85
CA GLN A 507 41.10 -48.22 30.76
C GLN A 507 40.74 -46.83 30.23
N ILE A 508 39.54 -46.35 30.56
CA ILE A 508 39.03 -45.07 30.07
C ILE A 508 38.65 -44.21 31.27
N PHE A 509 39.23 -43.02 31.34
CA PHE A 509 38.76 -41.96 32.23
C PHE A 509 37.74 -41.11 31.49
N LYS A 510 36.47 -41.16 31.91
CA LYS A 510 35.40 -40.33 31.37
C LYS A 510 35.10 -39.19 32.33
N TYR A 511 35.04 -37.97 31.83
CA TYR A 511 34.67 -36.80 32.63
C TYR A 511 33.82 -35.83 31.83
N ARG A 512 32.89 -35.17 32.51
CA ARG A 512 32.05 -34.10 31.97
C ARG A 512 32.35 -32.81 32.72
N CYS A 513 32.34 -31.70 32.00
CA CYS A 513 32.57 -30.37 32.54
C CYS A 513 31.77 -29.33 31.75
N LEU A 514 31.62 -28.14 32.31
CA LEU A 514 31.09 -26.99 31.55
C LEU A 514 32.02 -26.69 30.37
N THR A 515 31.46 -26.53 29.17
CA THR A 515 32.22 -26.23 27.95
C THR A 515 33.04 -24.94 28.09
N GLU A 516 32.49 -23.94 28.78
CA GLU A 516 33.16 -22.65 29.04
C GLU A 516 34.24 -22.73 30.14
N LYS A 517 34.27 -23.81 30.92
CA LYS A 517 35.20 -24.02 32.05
C LYS A 517 35.77 -25.43 32.00
N PRO A 518 36.61 -25.75 31.00
CA PRO A 518 37.19 -27.08 30.87
C PRO A 518 38.09 -27.40 32.07
N TRP A 519 38.12 -28.68 32.46
CA TRP A 519 39.00 -29.14 33.54
C TRP A 519 40.46 -29.15 33.10
N THR A 520 41.35 -28.86 34.05
CA THR A 520 42.79 -29.10 33.92
C THR A 520 43.12 -30.46 34.52
N ILE A 521 43.69 -31.35 33.70
CA ILE A 521 44.06 -32.71 34.08
C ILE A 521 45.57 -32.89 33.90
N ASN A 522 46.24 -33.21 35.00
CA ASN A 522 47.64 -33.60 35.01
C ASN A 522 47.75 -35.10 35.28
N TYR A 523 48.78 -35.76 34.75
CA TYR A 523 49.03 -37.17 35.07
C TYR A 523 50.47 -37.46 35.47
N THR A 524 50.62 -38.46 36.33
CA THR A 524 51.91 -39.02 36.73
C THR A 524 51.86 -40.53 36.56
N ILE A 525 52.89 -41.10 35.95
CA ILE A 525 53.07 -42.54 35.82
C ILE A 525 54.11 -42.99 36.84
N THR A 526 53.73 -43.95 37.68
CA THR A 526 54.61 -44.61 38.64
C THR A 526 54.91 -46.02 38.14
N TYR A 527 56.18 -46.30 37.85
CA TYR A 527 56.66 -47.63 37.45
C TYR A 527 57.24 -48.34 38.66
N TYR A 528 56.71 -49.52 38.98
CA TYR A 528 57.24 -50.40 40.01
C TYR A 528 58.05 -51.51 39.36
N LEU A 529 59.38 -51.43 39.45
CA LEU A 529 60.28 -52.37 38.78
C LEU A 529 60.40 -53.68 39.59
N LEU A 530 60.65 -54.80 38.90
CA LEU A 530 60.85 -56.11 39.54
C LEU A 530 62.01 -56.14 40.55
N ASN A 531 63.00 -55.27 40.38
CA ASN A 531 64.13 -55.10 41.30
C ASN A 531 63.80 -54.27 42.57
N GLY A 532 62.53 -53.92 42.79
CA GLY A 532 62.05 -53.17 43.95
C GLY A 532 62.25 -51.65 43.87
N LYS A 533 62.79 -51.11 42.77
CA LYS A 533 62.91 -49.66 42.57
C LYS A 533 61.62 -49.06 42.01
N THR A 534 61.40 -47.77 42.27
CA THR A 534 60.30 -46.99 41.70
C THR A 534 60.84 -45.88 40.81
N ARG A 535 60.15 -45.63 39.69
CA ARG A 535 60.41 -44.50 38.79
C ARG A 535 59.13 -43.70 38.57
N LEU A 536 59.26 -42.39 38.41
CA LEU A 536 58.16 -41.46 38.20
C LEU A 536 58.34 -40.74 36.86
N PHE A 537 57.26 -40.57 36.12
CA PHE A 537 57.19 -39.77 34.91
C PHE A 537 56.03 -38.81 35.00
N LYS A 538 56.28 -37.51 34.82
CA LYS A 538 55.23 -36.50 34.70
C LYS A 538 54.89 -36.27 33.25
N GLY A 539 53.62 -36.38 32.93
CA GLY A 539 53.13 -36.16 31.59
C GLY A 539 52.73 -34.71 31.31
N GLU A 540 52.33 -34.47 30.07
CA GLU A 540 51.73 -33.22 29.64
C GLU A 540 50.31 -33.03 30.21
N GLU A 541 49.90 -31.77 30.30
CA GLU A 541 48.55 -31.39 30.73
C GLU A 541 47.52 -31.72 29.63
N ASN A 542 46.33 -32.16 30.04
CA ASN A 542 45.18 -32.47 29.18
C ASN A 542 45.52 -33.40 28.00
N PRO A 543 46.09 -34.60 28.27
CA PRO A 543 46.46 -35.52 27.20
C PRO A 543 45.21 -36.06 26.49
N PRO A 544 45.19 -36.11 25.14
CA PRO A 544 44.09 -36.76 24.41
C PRO A 544 44.06 -38.29 24.64
N ALA A 545 45.21 -38.88 24.95
CA ALA A 545 45.38 -40.26 25.37
C ALA A 545 46.70 -40.41 26.13
N ILE A 546 46.80 -41.43 26.98
CA ILE A 546 48.02 -41.77 27.72
C ILE A 546 48.49 -43.15 27.24
N ILE A 547 49.62 -43.18 26.54
CA ILE A 547 50.29 -44.41 26.12
C ILE A 547 51.49 -44.63 27.03
N ILE A 548 51.41 -45.67 27.85
CA ILE A 548 52.47 -46.00 28.81
C ILE A 548 53.60 -46.69 28.02
N SER A 549 54.72 -45.99 27.87
CA SER A 549 55.94 -46.52 27.25
C SER A 549 56.92 -46.98 28.33
N PRO A 550 57.81 -47.96 28.05
CA PRO A 550 58.86 -48.33 28.98
C PRO A 550 59.72 -47.11 29.35
N PHE A 551 60.12 -47.05 30.62
CA PHE A 551 60.90 -45.94 31.16
C PHE A 551 62.27 -45.84 30.48
N LYS A 552 62.61 -44.68 29.92
CA LYS A 552 63.93 -44.36 29.37
C LYS A 552 64.52 -43.16 30.12
N GLU A 553 65.79 -43.22 30.50
CA GLU A 553 66.47 -42.13 31.23
C GLU A 553 66.50 -40.80 30.45
N GLU A 554 66.35 -40.83 29.12
CA GLU A 554 66.27 -39.64 28.26
C GLU A 554 64.94 -38.86 28.38
N ASN A 555 63.92 -39.43 29.04
CA ASN A 555 62.58 -38.85 29.20
C ASN A 555 62.25 -38.46 30.66
N ALA A 556 63.28 -38.31 31.52
CA ALA A 556 63.15 -37.98 32.94
C ALA A 556 63.06 -36.47 33.20
#